data_AF-A0A2G6LYP1-F1
#
_entry.id   AF-A0A2G6LYP1-F1
#
_cell.length_a   1.000
_cell.length_b   1.000
_cell.length_c   1.000
_cell.angle_alpha   90.00
_cell.angle_beta   90.00
_cell.angle_gamma   90.00
#
_symmetry.space_group_name_H-M   'P 1'
#
loop_
_entity.id
_entity.type
_entity.pdbx_description
1 polymer ?
#
loop_
_entity_poly.entity_id
_entity_poly.type
_entity_poly.pdbx_seq_one_letter_code
_entity_poly.pdbx_strand_id
1 'polypeptide(L)'
;MNKNKQFSGTQPAAALMFVLLIHNMVRWLPGSFRFGTSATLFAVTASALLLLGIILVLLKKKAGLLLGLLNGVLMVFMPIFIHIIKGLPDINGIWWYPILPWSISILTIHFCVQAWKK
;
A
#
# COMPACT_ATOMS: atom_id res chain seq x y z
N MET A 1 -11.46 -25.97 17.23
CA MET A 1 -11.51 -24.62 16.61
C MET A 1 -10.91 -24.70 15.21
N ASN A 2 -11.72 -24.50 14.16
CA ASN A 2 -11.36 -24.85 12.77
C ASN A 2 -10.39 -23.81 12.17
N LYS A 3 -9.11 -24.17 12.06
CA LYS A 3 -8.04 -23.31 11.51
C LYS A 3 -8.32 -22.80 10.08
N ASN A 4 -9.26 -23.41 9.36
CA ASN A 4 -9.56 -23.05 7.97
C ASN A 4 -10.39 -21.77 7.80
N LYS A 5 -11.11 -21.28 8.83
CA LYS A 5 -11.91 -20.04 8.71
C LYS A 5 -11.09 -18.75 8.84
N GLN A 6 -9.90 -18.82 9.44
CA GLN A 6 -9.04 -17.65 9.67
C GLN A 6 -8.31 -17.18 8.38
N PHE A 7 -8.29 -18.01 7.33
CA PHE A 7 -7.52 -17.77 6.10
C PHE A 7 -8.25 -16.97 5.01
N SER A 8 -9.57 -16.75 5.13
CA SER A 8 -10.32 -16.19 4.00
C SER A 8 -10.00 -14.72 3.70
N GLY A 9 -9.45 -13.97 4.66
CA GLY A 9 -9.14 -12.55 4.52
C GLY A 9 -7.64 -12.22 4.43
N THR A 10 -6.78 -13.10 4.95
CA THR A 10 -5.32 -12.87 5.00
C THR A 10 -4.65 -13.06 3.65
N GLN A 11 -5.09 -14.05 2.87
CA GLN A 11 -4.62 -14.29 1.51
C GLN A 11 -4.93 -13.12 0.55
N PRO A 12 -6.19 -12.61 0.46
CA PRO A 12 -6.46 -11.45 -0.37
C PRO A 12 -5.77 -10.18 0.14
N ALA A 13 -5.63 -10.01 1.46
CA ALA A 13 -4.85 -8.89 2.02
C ALA A 13 -3.38 -8.93 1.58
N ALA A 14 -2.72 -10.09 1.70
CA ALA A 14 -1.33 -10.25 1.28
C ALA A 14 -1.14 -10.03 -0.23
N ALA A 15 -2.07 -10.55 -1.05
CA ALA A 15 -2.03 -10.35 -2.50
C ALA A 15 -2.16 -8.87 -2.88
N LEU A 16 -3.10 -8.14 -2.28
CA LEU A 16 -3.28 -6.71 -2.55
C LEU A 16 -2.11 -5.87 -2.02
N MET A 17 -1.57 -6.20 -0.85
CA MET A 17 -0.35 -5.59 -0.33
C MET A 17 0.84 -5.81 -1.27
N PHE A 18 0.93 -6.98 -1.92
CA PHE A 18 1.96 -7.25 -2.93
C PHE A 18 1.76 -6.42 -4.20
N VAL A 19 0.52 -6.26 -4.66
CA VAL A 19 0.22 -5.37 -5.80
C VAL A 19 0.58 -3.92 -5.47
N LEU A 20 0.27 -3.44 -4.25
CA LEU A 20 0.70 -2.12 -3.76
C LEU A 20 2.23 -1.99 -3.73
N LEU A 21 2.95 -3.05 -3.35
CA LEU A 21 4.40 -3.05 -3.33
C LEU A 21 4.96 -2.91 -4.75
N ILE A 22 4.46 -3.69 -5.71
CA ILE A 22 4.85 -3.55 -7.12
C ILE A 22 4.56 -2.15 -7.62
N HIS A 23 3.37 -1.61 -7.34
CA HIS A 23 3.02 -0.25 -7.72
C HIS A 23 4.01 0.77 -7.14
N ASN A 24 4.38 0.62 -5.87
CA ASN A 24 5.35 1.49 -5.21
C ASN A 24 6.74 1.40 -5.86
N MET A 25 7.21 0.20 -6.16
CA MET A 25 8.54 -0.01 -6.76
C MET A 25 8.62 0.44 -8.21
N VAL A 26 7.56 0.26 -9.01
CA VAL A 26 7.57 0.59 -10.44
C VAL A 26 7.29 2.06 -10.68
N ARG A 27 6.48 2.71 -9.84
CA ARG A 27 6.01 4.08 -10.10
C ARG A 27 6.52 5.10 -9.10
N TRP A 28 6.29 4.82 -7.82
CA TRP A 28 6.56 5.80 -6.76
C TRP A 28 8.05 5.94 -6.50
N LEU A 29 8.79 4.84 -6.48
CA LEU A 29 10.23 4.84 -6.26
C LEU A 29 10.96 5.58 -7.39
N PRO A 30 10.75 5.30 -8.70
CA PRO A 30 11.39 6.04 -9.77
C PRO A 30 10.98 7.53 -9.78
N GLY A 31 9.70 7.80 -9.52
CA GLY A 31 9.19 9.17 -9.40
C GLY A 31 9.82 9.95 -8.27
N SER A 32 10.06 9.30 -7.13
CA SER A 32 10.60 9.93 -5.91
C SER A 32 11.98 10.55 -6.11
N PHE A 33 12.82 9.98 -6.99
CA PHE A 33 14.14 10.55 -7.32
C PHE A 33 14.04 11.94 -7.96
N ARG A 34 12.93 12.25 -8.63
CA ARG A 34 12.67 13.59 -9.20
C ARG A 34 12.27 14.63 -8.15
N PHE A 35 11.85 14.18 -6.97
CA PHE A 35 11.36 15.03 -5.89
C PHE A 35 12.38 15.20 -4.74
N GLY A 36 13.61 14.69 -4.92
CA GLY A 36 14.73 14.84 -3.98
C GLY A 36 14.83 13.76 -2.92
N THR A 37 15.91 13.80 -2.14
CA THR A 37 16.33 12.73 -1.22
C THR A 37 15.28 12.37 -0.16
N SER A 38 14.53 13.36 0.33
CA SER A 38 13.48 13.13 1.34
C SER A 38 12.30 12.32 0.79
N ALA A 39 11.90 12.58 -0.46
CA ALA A 39 10.85 11.81 -1.13
C ALA A 39 11.32 10.38 -1.44
N THR A 40 12.58 10.22 -1.86
CA THR A 40 13.17 8.89 -2.11
C THR A 40 13.25 8.07 -0.83
N LEU A 41 13.74 8.65 0.27
CA LEU A 41 13.77 7.97 1.56
C LEU A 41 12.38 7.54 2.00
N PHE A 42 11.39 8.43 1.89
CA PHE A 42 10.00 8.08 2.22
C PHE A 42 9.48 6.91 1.37
N ALA A 43 9.68 6.93 0.05
CA ALA A 43 9.24 5.87 -0.85
C ALA A 43 9.92 4.52 -0.55
N VAL A 44 11.23 4.53 -0.27
CA VAL A 44 11.99 3.34 0.13
C VAL A 44 11.46 2.80 1.45
N THR A 45 11.32 3.64 2.48
CA THR A 45 10.84 3.22 3.80
C THR A 45 9.42 2.69 3.73
N ALA A 46 8.51 3.35 3.00
CA ALA A 46 7.14 2.89 2.83
C ALA A 46 7.08 1.52 2.11
N SER A 47 7.93 1.31 1.10
CA SER A 47 8.03 0.03 0.38
C SER A 47 8.60 -1.08 1.27
N ALA A 48 9.63 -0.79 2.06
CA ALA A 48 10.23 -1.73 3.01
C ALA A 48 9.23 -2.14 4.11
N LEU A 49 8.46 -1.20 4.65
CA LEU A 49 7.41 -1.48 5.63
C LEU A 49 6.29 -2.33 5.04
N LEU A 50 5.93 -2.11 3.79
CA LEU A 50 4.93 -2.92 3.09
C LEU A 50 5.43 -4.36 2.87
N LEU A 51 6.69 -4.52 2.44
CA LEU A 51 7.33 -5.83 2.30
C LEU A 51 7.38 -6.57 3.65
N LEU A 52 7.78 -5.90 4.72
CA LEU A 52 7.75 -6.45 6.07
C LEU A 52 6.32 -6.84 6.48
N GLY A 53 5.34 -6.00 6.14
CA GLY A 53 3.92 -6.28 6.34
C GLY A 53 3.48 -7.57 5.68
N ILE A 54 3.85 -7.78 4.41
CA ILE A 54 3.53 -9.00 3.65
C ILE A 54 4.15 -10.22 4.35
N ILE A 55 5.44 -10.16 4.69
CA ILE A 55 6.14 -11.25 5.40
C ILE A 55 5.42 -11.58 6.70
N LEU A 56 5.06 -10.58 7.49
CA LEU A 56 4.35 -10.77 8.75
C LEU A 56 2.95 -11.37 8.55
N VAL A 57 2.22 -10.98 7.50
CA VAL A 57 0.92 -11.59 7.16
C VAL A 57 1.09 -13.07 6.78
N LEU A 58 2.12 -13.40 6.00
CA LEU A 58 2.46 -14.79 5.64
C LEU A 58 2.84 -15.63 6.87
N LEU A 59 3.54 -15.02 7.83
CA LEU A 59 3.84 -15.59 9.15
C LEU A 59 2.66 -15.56 10.12
N LYS A 60 1.46 -15.15 9.66
CA LYS A 60 0.21 -15.07 10.43
C LYS A 60 0.30 -14.16 11.66
N LYS A 61 1.14 -13.13 11.59
CA LYS A 61 1.26 -12.09 12.62
C LYS A 61 0.32 -10.93 12.30
N LYS A 62 -0.57 -10.61 13.24
CA LYS A 62 -1.52 -9.49 13.09
C LYS A 62 -0.83 -8.15 12.84
N ALA A 63 0.40 -7.96 13.33
CA ALA A 63 1.21 -6.78 13.03
C ALA A 63 1.38 -6.51 11.52
N GLY A 64 1.41 -7.56 10.67
CA GLY A 64 1.48 -7.38 9.23
C GLY A 64 0.23 -6.74 8.62
N LEU A 65 -0.95 -7.05 9.17
CA LEU A 65 -2.21 -6.43 8.76
C LEU A 65 -2.25 -4.95 9.14
N LEU A 66 -1.65 -4.57 10.28
CA LEU A 66 -1.53 -3.18 10.70
C LEU A 66 -0.66 -2.38 9.72
N LEU A 67 0.47 -2.94 9.30
CA LEU A 67 1.34 -2.33 8.29
C LEU A 67 0.64 -2.19 6.93
N GLY A 68 -0.12 -3.21 6.51
CA GLY A 68 -0.94 -3.14 5.29
C GLY A 68 -2.02 -2.06 5.36
N LEU A 69 -2.71 -1.94 6.50
CA LEU A 69 -3.69 -0.88 6.76
C LEU A 69 -3.06 0.52 6.67
N LEU A 70 -1.94 0.72 7.37
CA LEU A 70 -1.23 2.00 7.39
C LEU A 70 -0.76 2.40 6.00
N ASN A 71 -0.22 1.45 5.23
CA ASN A 71 0.22 1.71 3.86
C ASN A 71 -0.94 2.01 2.92
N GLY A 72 -2.04 1.25 3.02
CA GLY A 72 -3.26 1.51 2.25
C GLY A 72 -3.81 2.92 2.52
N VAL A 73 -3.87 3.35 3.78
CA VAL A 73 -4.30 4.71 4.13
C VAL A 73 -3.36 5.76 3.53
N LEU A 74 -2.04 5.58 3.65
CA LEU A 74 -1.06 6.49 3.06
C LEU A 74 -1.22 6.59 1.53
N MET A 75 -1.43 5.48 0.84
CA MET A 75 -1.63 5.46 -0.61
C MET A 75 -2.94 6.11 -1.07
N VAL A 76 -3.99 6.13 -0.25
CA VAL A 76 -5.20 6.90 -0.53
C VAL A 76 -4.90 8.40 -0.50
N PHE A 77 -4.15 8.88 0.49
CA PHE A 77 -3.86 10.31 0.66
C PHE A 77 -2.69 10.82 -0.19
N MET A 78 -1.79 9.96 -0.65
CA MET A 78 -0.61 10.35 -1.43
C MET A 78 -0.94 11.19 -2.68
N PRO A 79 -1.89 10.78 -3.55
CA PRO A 79 -2.25 11.58 -4.72
C PRO A 79 -2.83 12.94 -4.37
N ILE A 80 -3.60 13.03 -3.28
CA ILE A 80 -4.14 14.30 -2.75
C ILE A 80 -2.97 15.21 -2.36
N PHE A 81 -2.00 14.67 -1.62
CA PHE A 81 -0.84 15.44 -1.18
C PHE A 81 0.03 15.92 -2.36
N ILE A 82 0.29 15.08 -3.35
CA ILE A 82 1.11 15.46 -4.51
C ILE A 82 0.39 16.44 -5.44
N HIS A 83 -0.84 16.13 -5.86
CA HIS A 83 -1.50 16.88 -6.92
C HIS A 83 -2.26 18.10 -6.41
N ILE A 84 -2.89 18.02 -5.24
CA ILE A 84 -3.70 19.12 -4.71
C ILE A 84 -2.83 20.04 -3.87
N ILE A 85 -2.05 19.50 -2.92
CA ILE A 85 -1.28 20.33 -1.98
C ILE A 85 0.01 20.83 -2.62
N LYS A 86 0.78 19.94 -3.26
CA LYS A 86 2.05 20.32 -3.91
C LYS A 86 1.90 20.85 -5.34
N GLY A 87 0.72 20.73 -5.96
CA GLY A 87 0.47 21.19 -7.33
C GLY A 87 1.36 20.51 -8.38
N LEU A 88 1.93 19.34 -8.06
CA LEU A 88 2.89 18.68 -8.94
C LEU A 88 2.14 17.91 -10.03
N PRO A 89 2.60 17.99 -11.30
CA PRO A 89 2.02 17.19 -12.37
C PRO A 89 2.21 15.70 -12.08
N ASP A 90 1.23 14.88 -12.47
CA ASP A 90 1.39 13.43 -12.43
C ASP A 90 2.62 13.04 -13.28
N ILE A 91 3.42 12.12 -12.76
CA ILE A 91 4.64 11.61 -13.40
C ILE A 91 4.37 11.16 -14.85
N ASN A 92 3.14 10.74 -15.16
CA ASN A 92 2.70 10.30 -16.49
C ASN A 92 1.70 11.26 -17.17
N GLY A 93 1.36 12.42 -16.57
CA GLY A 93 0.42 13.39 -17.15
C GLY A 93 -1.06 12.97 -17.17
N ILE A 94 -1.40 11.82 -16.59
CA ILE A 94 -2.78 11.28 -16.59
C ILE A 94 -3.44 11.53 -15.22
N TRP A 95 -4.36 12.50 -15.16
CA TRP A 95 -5.02 12.92 -13.92
C TRP A 95 -5.96 11.88 -13.29
N TRP A 96 -6.47 10.92 -14.07
CA TRP A 96 -7.33 9.82 -13.58
C TRP A 96 -6.55 8.58 -13.13
N TYR A 97 -5.24 8.57 -13.30
CA TYR A 97 -4.39 7.46 -12.85
C TYR A 97 -4.50 7.12 -11.34
N PRO A 98 -4.85 8.04 -10.40
CA PRO A 98 -5.04 7.70 -8.99
C PRO A 98 -6.09 6.62 -8.72
N ILE A 99 -7.02 6.36 -9.64
CA ILE A 99 -8.15 5.43 -9.45
C ILE A 99 -7.66 4.00 -9.16
N LEU A 100 -6.62 3.54 -9.86
CA LEU A 100 -6.08 2.19 -9.65
C LEU A 100 -5.40 2.04 -8.27
N PRO A 101 -4.40 2.86 -7.86
CA PRO A 101 -3.83 2.77 -6.53
C PRO A 101 -4.87 3.06 -5.43
N TRP A 102 -5.86 3.92 -5.66
CA TRP A 102 -6.97 4.11 -4.71
C TRP A 102 -7.82 2.86 -4.53
N SER A 103 -8.26 2.23 -5.61
CA SER A 103 -9.08 1.01 -5.54
C SER A 103 -8.31 -0.12 -4.85
N ILE A 104 -7.04 -0.33 -5.19
CA ILE A 104 -6.19 -1.33 -4.54
C ILE A 104 -6.01 -0.99 -3.05
N SER A 105 -5.82 0.27 -2.70
CA SER A 105 -5.64 0.71 -1.31
C SER A 105 -6.91 0.51 -0.48
N ILE A 106 -8.07 0.87 -1.02
CA ILE A 106 -9.38 0.68 -0.37
C ILE A 106 -9.65 -0.81 -0.16
N LEU A 107 -9.40 -1.64 -1.18
CA LEU A 107 -9.53 -3.09 -1.07
C LEU A 107 -8.56 -3.67 -0.04
N THR A 108 -7.31 -3.18 0.00
CA THR A 108 -6.31 -3.61 0.99
C THR A 108 -6.81 -3.30 2.41
N ILE A 109 -7.27 -2.08 2.65
CA ILE A 109 -7.87 -1.68 3.94
C ILE A 109 -9.03 -2.62 4.29
N HIS A 110 -9.94 -2.84 3.34
CA HIS A 110 -11.11 -3.69 3.53
C HIS A 110 -10.73 -5.13 3.94
N PHE A 111 -9.83 -5.77 3.20
CA PHE A 111 -9.40 -7.14 3.48
C PHE A 111 -8.52 -7.23 4.73
N CYS A 112 -7.69 -6.24 5.03
CA CYS A 112 -6.96 -6.18 6.30
C CYS A 112 -7.90 -6.10 7.50
N VAL A 113 -8.94 -5.27 7.45
CA VAL A 113 -9.96 -5.17 8.51
C VAL A 113 -10.76 -6.47 8.64
N GLN A 114 -11.16 -7.08 7.52
CA GLN A 114 -11.84 -8.38 7.56
C GLN A 114 -10.96 -9.47 8.16
N ALA A 115 -9.69 -9.52 7.78
CA ALA A 115 -8.72 -10.49 8.31
C ALA A 115 -8.44 -10.27 9.80
N TRP A 116 -8.51 -9.04 10.29
CA TRP A 116 -8.30 -8.71 11.69
C TRP A 116 -9.43 -9.19 12.62
N LYS A 117 -10.68 -9.10 12.12
CA LYS A 117 -11.90 -9.47 12.85
C LYS A 117 -12.08 -10.99 13.02
N LYS A 118 -11.33 -11.81 12.28
CA LYS A 118 -11.38 -13.28 12.32
C LYS A 118 -10.21 -13.87 13.14
#